data_AF-A0A969ML85-F1
#
_entry.id   AF-A0A969ML85-F1
#
_cell.length_a   1.000
_cell.length_b   1.000
_cell.length_c   1.000
_cell.angle_alpha   90.00
_cell.angle_beta   90.00
_cell.angle_gamma   90.00
#
_symmetry.space_group_name_H-M   'P 1'
#
loop_
_entity.id
_entity.type
_entity.pdbx_description
1 polymer ?
#
loop_
_entity_poly.entity_id
_entity_poly.type
_entity_poly.pdbx_seq_one_letter_code
_entity_poly.pdbx_strand_id
1 'polypeptide(L)'
;MNENVIGDKRTFAIEYSILMVNPSPPFGYCKIWLGGNFMGGIEGEVYLTRICHLIESVTSIKNKLFLEEYLYNLSDEELFELMRKNKIDETGKYWFMDTEGFDLFHKYIYRQNETFNFLWQLTPEVWEEFGSQGISTQLFSAQVAICMYEQVAKEFRNALMQLYKF
;
A
#
# COMPACT_ATOMS: atom_id res chain seq x y z
N MET A 1 -18.24 -14.51 -1.62
CA MET A 1 -16.83 -14.57 -2.07
C MET A 1 -16.00 -15.00 -0.89
N ASN A 2 -14.97 -15.84 -1.08
CA ASN A 2 -14.07 -16.20 0.01
C ASN A 2 -13.00 -15.13 0.12
N GLU A 3 -13.02 -14.37 1.21
CA GLU A 3 -11.96 -13.43 1.57
C GLU A 3 -10.72 -14.22 2.01
N ASN A 4 -9.57 -13.88 1.45
CA ASN A 4 -8.28 -14.47 1.81
C ASN A 4 -7.45 -13.38 2.50
N VAL A 5 -6.70 -13.76 3.53
CA VAL A 5 -5.82 -12.84 4.27
C VAL A 5 -4.45 -13.47 4.40
N ILE A 6 -3.41 -12.72 4.08
CA ILE A 6 -2.00 -13.09 4.24
C ILE A 6 -1.34 -12.04 5.14
N GLY A 7 -0.76 -12.47 6.25
CA GLY A 7 -0.19 -11.59 7.29
C GLY A 7 -1.14 -11.33 8.48
N ASP A 8 -0.84 -10.30 9.26
CA ASP A 8 -1.65 -9.86 10.43
C ASP A 8 -2.13 -8.42 10.22
N LYS A 9 -3.45 -8.22 10.16
CA LYS A 9 -4.09 -6.92 9.90
C LYS A 9 -3.66 -5.83 10.89
N ARG A 10 -3.24 -6.19 12.11
CA ARG A 10 -2.76 -5.24 13.13
C ARG A 10 -1.37 -4.69 12.85
N THR A 11 -0.61 -5.34 11.96
CA THR A 11 0.77 -4.96 11.62
C THR A 11 0.89 -4.74 10.11
N PHE A 12 0.99 -5.81 9.33
CA PHE A 12 0.94 -5.81 7.88
C PHE A 12 0.21 -7.04 7.35
N ALA A 13 -0.79 -6.82 6.49
CA ALA A 13 -1.47 -7.89 5.79
C ALA A 13 -1.99 -7.46 4.42
N ILE A 14 -2.21 -8.43 3.56
CA ILE A 14 -2.92 -8.28 2.29
C ILE A 14 -4.21 -9.09 2.40
N GLU A 15 -5.35 -8.40 2.30
CA GLU A 15 -6.66 -9.02 2.21
C GLU A 15 -7.14 -8.94 0.76
N TYR A 16 -7.55 -10.06 0.19
CA TYR A 16 -7.98 -10.08 -1.20
C TYR A 16 -9.06 -11.13 -1.44
N SER A 17 -9.83 -10.91 -2.50
CA SER A 17 -10.78 -11.90 -3.02
C SER A 17 -10.65 -12.01 -4.53
N ILE A 18 -10.95 -13.19 -5.06
CA ILE A 18 -10.80 -13.49 -6.47
C ILE A 18 -12.21 -13.58 -7.07
N LEU A 19 -12.43 -12.81 -8.12
CA LEU A 19 -13.67 -12.84 -8.90
C LEU A 19 -13.49 -13.65 -10.19
N MET A 20 -12.32 -13.54 -10.81
CA MET A 20 -12.02 -14.17 -12.09
C MET A 20 -10.53 -14.54 -12.20
N VAL A 21 -10.22 -15.68 -12.82
CA VAL A 21 -8.84 -16.20 -13.04
C VAL A 21 -8.61 -16.67 -14.49
N ASN A 22 -9.66 -16.79 -15.29
CA ASN A 22 -9.58 -17.26 -16.68
C ASN A 22 -10.76 -16.63 -17.46
N PRO A 23 -10.54 -15.99 -18.63
CA PRO A 23 -9.30 -15.88 -19.42
C PRO A 23 -8.32 -14.78 -19.01
N SER A 24 -8.62 -14.03 -17.96
CA SER A 24 -7.78 -12.93 -17.47
C SER A 24 -6.92 -13.34 -16.28
N PRO A 25 -5.75 -12.69 -16.05
CA PRO A 25 -5.03 -12.79 -14.78
C PRO A 25 -5.95 -12.57 -13.57
N PRO A 26 -5.63 -13.13 -12.38
CA PRO A 26 -6.44 -12.98 -11.17
C PRO A 26 -6.91 -11.54 -10.95
N PHE A 27 -8.22 -11.38 -10.99
CA PHE A 27 -8.92 -10.11 -10.89
C PHE A 27 -9.92 -10.18 -9.73
N GLY A 28 -9.98 -9.13 -8.92
CA GLY A 28 -10.88 -9.05 -7.79
C GLY A 28 -10.50 -7.94 -6.82
N TYR A 29 -10.92 -8.04 -5.56
CA TYR A 29 -10.69 -6.96 -4.60
C TYR A 29 -9.39 -7.15 -3.84
N CYS A 30 -8.73 -6.05 -3.47
CA CYS A 30 -7.53 -6.05 -2.67
C CYS A 30 -7.53 -4.88 -1.67
N LYS A 31 -7.18 -5.16 -0.42
CA LYS A 31 -6.91 -4.19 0.63
C LYS A 31 -5.54 -4.47 1.21
N ILE A 32 -4.79 -3.41 1.48
CA ILE A 32 -3.51 -3.49 2.17
C ILE A 32 -3.70 -2.94 3.57
N TRP A 33 -3.48 -3.79 4.56
CA TRP A 33 -3.58 -3.47 5.98
C TRP A 33 -2.23 -3.03 6.53
N LEU A 34 -2.23 -1.89 7.21
CA LEU A 34 -1.08 -1.21 7.80
C LEU A 34 -1.48 -0.73 9.19
N GLY A 35 -0.93 -1.34 10.24
CA GLY A 35 -1.16 -0.90 11.63
C GLY A 35 -2.64 -0.95 12.07
N GLY A 36 -3.43 -1.92 11.58
CA GLY A 36 -4.86 -2.03 11.89
C GLY A 36 -5.78 -1.17 11.03
N ASN A 37 -5.24 -0.28 10.21
CA ASN A 37 -5.96 0.48 9.20
C ASN A 37 -5.70 -0.12 7.82
N PHE A 38 -6.47 0.28 6.81
CA PHE A 38 -6.27 -0.22 5.44
C PHE A 38 -6.28 0.88 4.41
N MET A 39 -5.67 0.58 3.27
CA MET A 39 -5.77 1.32 2.03
C MET A 39 -6.23 0.39 0.90
N GLY A 40 -6.93 0.95 -0.08
CA GLY A 40 -7.54 0.23 -1.19
C GLY A 40 -8.84 -0.49 -0.82
N GLY A 41 -9.47 -1.10 -1.82
CA GLY A 41 -10.74 -1.81 -1.68
C GLY A 41 -11.92 -0.91 -1.29
N ILE A 42 -11.78 0.41 -1.49
CA ILE A 42 -12.87 1.39 -1.43
C ILE A 42 -13.66 1.35 -2.74
N GLU A 43 -12.94 1.31 -3.86
CA GLU A 43 -13.51 1.19 -5.19
C GLU A 43 -12.75 0.18 -6.04
N GLY A 44 -13.50 -0.41 -6.97
CA GLY A 44 -12.95 -1.14 -8.10
C GLY A 44 -12.39 -2.51 -7.78
N GLU A 45 -12.57 -3.40 -8.74
CA GLU A 45 -11.77 -4.61 -8.86
C GLU A 45 -10.40 -4.27 -9.46
N VAL A 46 -9.36 -4.96 -9.01
CA VAL A 46 -7.98 -4.77 -9.47
C VAL A 46 -7.39 -6.07 -9.97
N TYR A 47 -6.39 -5.96 -10.85
CA TYR A 47 -5.53 -7.08 -11.19
C TYR A 47 -4.59 -7.37 -10.02
N LEU A 48 -4.83 -8.47 -9.32
CA LEU A 48 -4.05 -8.87 -8.14
C LEU A 48 -2.58 -9.09 -8.48
N THR A 49 -2.27 -9.50 -9.72
CA THR A 49 -0.90 -9.63 -10.23
C THR A 49 -0.17 -8.29 -10.32
N ARG A 50 -0.86 -7.20 -10.69
CA ARG A 50 -0.29 -5.85 -10.69
C ARG A 50 0.02 -5.40 -9.27
N ILE A 51 -0.91 -5.63 -8.33
CA ILE A 51 -0.70 -5.33 -6.92
C ILE A 51 0.50 -6.11 -6.37
N CYS A 52 0.57 -7.42 -6.64
CA CYS A 52 1.71 -8.25 -6.26
C CYS A 52 3.04 -7.68 -6.78
N HIS A 53 3.10 -7.31 -8.05
CA HIS A 53 4.31 -6.75 -8.64
C HIS A 53 4.76 -5.44 -7.97
N LEU A 54 3.82 -4.54 -7.65
CA LEU A 54 4.13 -3.27 -6.97
C LEU A 54 4.60 -3.49 -5.53
N ILE A 55 4.06 -4.48 -4.83
CA ILE A 55 4.52 -4.84 -3.48
C ILE A 55 5.94 -5.44 -3.54
N GLU A 56 6.21 -6.31 -4.51
CA GLU A 56 7.55 -6.88 -4.69
C GLU A 56 8.59 -5.84 -5.13
N SER A 57 8.19 -4.82 -5.88
CA SER A 57 9.10 -3.78 -6.35
C SER A 57 9.68 -2.96 -5.19
N VAL A 58 8.89 -2.70 -4.15
CA VAL A 58 9.35 -2.04 -2.90
C VAL A 58 10.53 -2.80 -2.29
N THR A 59 10.43 -4.12 -2.22
CA THR A 59 11.53 -4.98 -1.72
C THR A 59 12.79 -4.81 -2.56
N SER A 60 12.62 -4.72 -3.88
CA SER A 60 13.74 -4.57 -4.84
C SER A 60 14.42 -3.20 -4.74
N ILE A 61 13.68 -2.15 -4.37
CA ILE A 61 14.20 -0.79 -4.24
C ILE A 61 14.45 -0.35 -2.80
N LYS A 62 14.31 -1.24 -1.80
CA LYS A 62 14.37 -0.89 -0.37
C LYS A 62 15.62 -0.10 0.07
N ASN A 63 16.76 -0.34 -0.57
CA ASN A 63 18.02 0.37 -0.29
C ASN A 63 18.09 1.77 -0.92
N LYS A 64 17.12 2.12 -1.76
CA LYS A 64 16.94 3.46 -2.32
C LYS A 64 15.87 4.26 -1.58
N LEU A 65 15.11 3.63 -0.69
CA LEU A 65 13.98 4.27 0.01
C LEU A 65 14.39 4.99 1.31
N PHE A 66 15.69 5.10 1.62
CA PHE A 66 16.11 5.78 2.85
C PHE A 66 15.60 7.22 2.91
N LEU A 67 15.04 7.57 4.06
CA LEU A 67 14.71 8.95 4.39
C LEU A 67 16.02 9.74 4.58
N GLU A 68 16.06 10.95 4.04
CA GLU A 68 17.21 11.84 4.19
C GLU A 68 17.31 12.36 5.64
N GLU A 69 18.52 12.47 6.19
CA GLU A 69 18.74 12.77 7.61
C GLU A 69 18.09 14.09 8.07
N TYR A 70 18.08 15.12 7.22
CA TYR A 70 17.49 16.41 7.55
C TYR A 70 15.97 16.36 7.74
N LEU A 71 15.32 15.25 7.36
CA LEU A 71 13.89 15.01 7.52
C LEU A 71 13.55 14.24 8.80
N TYR A 72 14.53 13.72 9.55
CA TYR A 72 14.29 12.78 10.67
C TYR A 72 13.50 13.35 11.84
N ASN A 73 13.52 14.66 12.02
CA ASN A 73 12.87 15.34 13.15
C ASN A 73 11.50 15.93 12.78
N LEU A 74 11.04 15.73 11.53
CA LEU A 74 9.72 16.18 11.12
C LEU A 74 8.65 15.25 11.67
N SER A 75 7.48 15.82 11.98
CA SER A 75 6.30 15.00 12.28
C SER A 75 5.80 14.29 11.01
N ASP A 76 4.97 13.25 11.19
CA ASP A 76 4.33 12.55 10.08
C ASP A 76 3.52 13.52 9.20
N GLU A 77 2.80 14.49 9.81
CA GLU A 77 2.04 15.52 9.10
C GLU A 77 2.95 16.45 8.30
N GLU A 78 4.05 16.92 8.89
CA GLU A 78 5.00 17.81 8.23
C GLU A 78 5.65 17.11 7.03
N LEU A 79 6.08 15.86 7.23
CA LEU A 79 6.68 15.05 6.19
C LEU A 79 5.69 14.75 5.06
N PHE A 80 4.47 14.36 5.41
CA PHE A 80 3.40 14.12 4.45
C PHE A 80 3.11 15.36 3.60
N GLU A 81 3.00 16.54 4.21
CA GLU A 81 2.76 17.79 3.50
C GLU A 81 3.90 18.18 2.55
N LEU A 82 5.15 17.90 2.93
CA LEU A 82 6.31 18.13 2.07
C LEU A 82 6.32 17.19 0.86
N MET A 83 6.04 15.90 1.07
CA MET A 83 5.93 14.90 0.00
C MET A 83 4.78 15.24 -0.94
N ARG A 84 3.60 15.58 -0.40
CA ARG A 84 2.40 15.98 -1.16
C ARG A 84 2.62 17.18 -2.06
N LYS A 85 3.40 18.16 -1.61
CA LYS A 85 3.72 19.37 -2.39
C LYS A 85 4.91 19.17 -3.34
N ASN A 86 5.40 17.93 -3.52
CA ASN A 86 6.59 17.58 -4.28
C ASN A 86 7.84 18.39 -3.90
N LYS A 87 7.93 18.88 -2.65
CA LYS A 87 9.05 19.73 -2.20
C LYS A 87 10.32 18.94 -1.90
N ILE A 88 10.18 17.64 -1.65
CA ILE A 88 11.28 16.75 -1.25
C ILE A 88 11.33 15.46 -2.09
N ASP A 89 10.41 15.32 -3.05
CA ASP A 89 10.29 14.12 -3.87
C ASP A 89 9.91 14.43 -5.32
N GLU A 90 10.72 15.23 -6.00
CA GLU A 90 10.52 15.57 -7.42
C GLU A 90 10.60 14.34 -8.34
N THR A 91 11.22 13.25 -7.87
CA THR A 91 11.40 12.00 -8.62
C THR A 91 10.31 10.96 -8.37
N GLY A 92 9.41 11.18 -7.42
CA GLY A 92 8.44 10.17 -6.96
C GLY A 92 9.07 8.97 -6.25
N LYS A 93 10.27 9.13 -5.70
CA LYS A 93 11.06 8.14 -4.93
C LYS A 93 10.25 7.49 -3.82
N TYR A 94 9.43 8.27 -3.10
CA TYR A 94 8.67 7.82 -1.95
C TYR A 94 7.24 7.43 -2.30
N TRP A 95 6.81 7.55 -3.55
CA TRP A 95 5.44 7.20 -3.93
C TRP A 95 5.22 5.69 -3.76
N PHE A 96 4.10 5.33 -3.14
CA PHE A 96 3.77 3.93 -2.92
C PHE A 96 2.55 3.52 -3.75
N MET A 97 2.69 2.53 -4.63
CA MET A 97 1.56 1.88 -5.33
C MET A 97 0.60 2.84 -6.08
N ASP A 98 1.13 3.60 -7.03
CA ASP A 98 0.28 4.41 -7.92
C ASP A 98 -0.44 3.53 -8.98
N THR A 99 -1.65 3.10 -8.66
CA THR A 99 -2.47 2.19 -9.48
C THR A 99 -3.95 2.35 -9.14
N GLU A 100 -4.79 2.00 -10.11
CA GLU A 100 -6.25 1.88 -9.96
C GLU A 100 -6.63 1.05 -8.72
N GLY A 101 -7.67 1.50 -8.02
CA GLY A 101 -8.15 0.93 -6.76
C GLY A 101 -7.36 1.38 -5.53
N PHE A 102 -6.27 2.13 -5.72
CA PHE A 102 -5.45 2.73 -4.67
C PHE A 102 -5.19 4.23 -4.91
N ASP A 103 -5.53 4.75 -6.08
CA ASP A 103 -5.35 6.13 -6.56
C ASP A 103 -6.19 7.18 -5.81
N LEU A 104 -7.17 6.74 -5.03
CA LEU A 104 -7.93 7.59 -4.10
C LEU A 104 -7.10 8.10 -2.90
N PHE A 105 -5.84 7.67 -2.77
CA PHE A 105 -4.96 8.03 -1.67
C PHE A 105 -3.69 8.72 -2.15
N HIS A 106 -3.29 9.77 -1.44
CA HIS A 106 -1.88 10.15 -1.34
C HIS A 106 -1.20 9.18 -0.38
N LYS A 107 -0.10 8.59 -0.80
CA LYS A 107 0.48 7.39 -0.18
C LYS A 107 1.98 7.36 -0.41
N TYR A 108 2.72 7.34 0.69
CA TYR A 108 4.16 7.43 0.69
C TYR A 108 4.77 6.31 1.51
N ILE A 109 5.95 5.88 1.09
CA ILE A 109 6.77 4.89 1.77
C ILE A 109 8.22 5.38 1.83
N TYR A 110 8.82 5.26 3.01
CA TYR A 110 10.25 5.48 3.19
C TYR A 110 10.82 4.47 4.17
N ARG A 111 12.12 4.23 4.06
CA ARG A 111 12.87 3.37 4.98
C ARG A 111 13.55 4.22 6.04
N GLN A 112 13.40 3.80 7.28
CA GLN A 112 14.24 4.22 8.39
C GLN A 112 14.65 2.97 9.16
N ASN A 113 15.95 2.76 9.32
CA ASN A 113 16.50 1.53 9.91
C ASN A 113 15.96 0.26 9.23
N GLU A 114 15.45 -0.70 10.01
CA GLU A 114 14.90 -1.99 9.54
C GLU A 114 13.37 -1.97 9.35
N THR A 115 12.81 -0.77 9.17
CA THR A 115 11.37 -0.57 8.99
C THR A 115 11.06 0.22 7.73
N PHE A 116 9.97 -0.17 7.06
CA PHE A 116 9.23 0.71 6.16
C PHE A 116 8.23 1.51 6.97
N ASN A 117 8.23 2.82 6.75
CA ASN A 117 7.28 3.75 7.31
C ASN A 117 6.33 4.18 6.19
N PHE A 118 5.04 4.09 6.46
CA PHE A 118 3.98 4.42 5.54
C PHE A 118 3.24 5.65 6.03
N LEU A 119 2.91 6.55 5.11
CA LEU A 119 2.04 7.69 5.35
C LEU A 119 0.96 7.68 4.27
N TRP A 120 -0.31 7.75 4.64
CA TRP A 120 -1.37 7.82 3.65
C TRP A 120 -2.61 8.57 4.14
N GLN A 121 -3.28 9.21 3.20
CA GLN A 121 -4.53 9.93 3.41
C GLN A 121 -5.34 9.88 2.12
N LEU A 122 -6.67 9.86 2.22
CA LEU A 122 -7.52 10.08 1.05
C LEU A 122 -7.15 11.40 0.37
N THR A 123 -7.25 11.46 -0.95
CA THR A 123 -7.02 12.71 -1.67
C THR A 123 -8.15 13.72 -1.36
N PRO A 124 -7.87 15.03 -1.28
CA PRO A 124 -8.90 16.02 -0.98
C PRO A 124 -10.11 15.97 -1.92
N GLU A 125 -9.88 15.60 -3.18
CA GLU A 125 -10.90 15.51 -4.23
C GLU A 125 -11.96 14.46 -3.91
N VAL A 126 -11.62 13.43 -3.14
CA VAL A 126 -12.53 12.31 -2.83
C VAL A 126 -13.09 12.39 -1.42
N TRP A 127 -12.70 13.39 -0.61
CA TRP A 127 -13.18 13.55 0.76
C TRP A 127 -14.68 13.79 0.85
N GLU A 128 -15.24 14.59 -0.05
CA GLU A 128 -16.68 14.91 -0.03
C GLU A 128 -17.53 13.67 -0.32
N GLU A 129 -17.07 12.81 -1.22
CA GLU A 129 -17.76 11.58 -1.61
C GLU A 129 -17.72 10.52 -0.50
N PHE A 130 -16.54 10.27 0.07
CA PHE A 130 -16.33 9.19 1.03
C PHE A 130 -16.50 9.59 2.50
N GLY A 131 -16.41 10.88 2.83
CA GLY A 131 -16.64 11.37 4.19
C GLY A 131 -18.05 11.06 4.69
N SER A 132 -19.05 11.13 3.79
CA SER A 132 -20.44 10.75 4.09
C SER A 132 -20.63 9.25 4.36
N GLN A 133 -19.70 8.42 3.85
CA GLN A 133 -19.71 6.96 3.98
C GLN A 133 -18.95 6.48 5.23
N GLY A 134 -18.46 7.42 6.06
CA GLY A 134 -17.73 7.11 7.28
C GLY A 134 -16.28 6.66 7.06
N ILE A 135 -15.74 6.81 5.84
CA ILE A 135 -14.32 6.58 5.58
C ILE A 135 -13.54 7.75 6.14
N SER A 136 -12.55 7.46 6.97
CA SER A 136 -11.76 8.49 7.63
C SER A 136 -10.89 9.25 6.63
N THR A 137 -10.95 10.58 6.69
CA THR A 137 -10.13 11.50 5.88
C THR A 137 -8.86 11.93 6.59
N GLN A 138 -8.58 11.42 7.79
CA GLN A 138 -7.37 11.77 8.54
C GLN A 138 -6.11 11.15 7.91
N LEU A 139 -4.95 11.75 8.22
CA LEU A 139 -3.66 11.13 7.93
C LEU A 139 -3.47 9.89 8.80
N PHE A 140 -3.04 8.80 8.17
CA PHE A 140 -2.61 7.59 8.83
C PHE A 140 -1.12 7.36 8.65
N SER A 141 -0.50 6.77 9.66
CA SER A 141 0.87 6.28 9.60
C SER A 141 1.01 4.88 10.19
N ALA A 142 1.98 4.13 9.68
CA ALA A 142 2.29 2.80 10.19
C ALA A 142 3.75 2.44 9.93
N GLN A 143 4.32 1.64 10.83
CA GLN A 143 5.64 1.06 10.68
C GLN A 143 5.53 -0.44 10.46
N VAL A 144 6.23 -0.94 9.43
CA VAL A 144 6.29 -2.37 9.10
C VAL A 144 7.73 -2.80 9.07
N ALA A 145 8.07 -3.84 9.84
CA ALA A 145 9.39 -4.45 9.75
C ALA A 145 9.64 -4.97 8.33
N ILE A 146 10.81 -4.67 7.77
CA ILE A 146 11.12 -5.04 6.37
C ILE A 146 11.01 -6.55 6.16
N CYS A 147 11.49 -7.36 7.11
CA CYS A 147 11.40 -8.81 7.04
C CYS A 147 9.94 -9.33 6.98
N MET A 148 9.03 -8.67 7.72
CA MET A 148 7.60 -9.00 7.70
C MET A 148 6.97 -8.63 6.36
N TYR A 149 7.31 -7.45 5.83
CA TYR A 149 6.85 -7.01 4.52
C TYR A 149 7.26 -8.00 3.43
N GLU A 150 8.53 -8.39 3.40
CA GLU A 150 9.08 -9.35 2.44
C GLU A 150 8.43 -10.73 2.55
N GLN A 151 8.15 -11.19 3.77
CA GLN A 151 7.46 -12.46 3.99
C GLN A 151 6.05 -12.43 3.42
N VAL A 152 5.25 -11.42 3.77
CA VAL A 152 3.86 -11.28 3.30
C VAL A 152 3.80 -11.11 1.79
N ALA A 153 4.72 -10.32 1.20
CA ALA A 153 4.85 -10.17 -0.24
C ALA A 153 5.09 -11.51 -0.95
N LYS A 154 6.04 -12.31 -0.43
CA LYS A 154 6.38 -13.63 -0.97
C LYS A 154 5.21 -14.61 -0.85
N GLU A 155 4.53 -14.63 0.29
CA GLU A 155 3.35 -15.48 0.52
C GLU A 155 2.21 -15.10 -0.44
N PHE A 156 1.96 -13.80 -0.65
CA PHE A 156 0.96 -13.33 -1.60
C PHE A 156 1.27 -13.74 -3.03
N ARG A 157 2.52 -13.57 -3.49
CA ARG A 157 2.94 -14.07 -4.80
C ARG A 157 2.69 -15.57 -4.93
N ASN A 158 3.11 -16.36 -3.94
CA ASN A 158 2.97 -17.80 -3.99
C ASN A 158 1.49 -18.23 -4.05
N ALA A 159 0.61 -17.53 -3.33
CA ALA A 159 -0.83 -17.78 -3.38
C ALA A 159 -1.41 -17.50 -4.77
N LEU A 160 -1.03 -16.39 -5.41
CA LEU A 160 -1.47 -16.09 -6.78
C LEU A 160 -0.92 -17.09 -7.81
N MET A 161 0.34 -17.53 -7.67
CA MET A 161 0.93 -18.51 -8.57
C MET A 161 0.24 -19.88 -8.54
N GLN A 162 -0.32 -20.28 -7.39
CA GLN A 162 -1.06 -21.54 -7.28
C GLN A 162 -2.33 -21.55 -8.13
N LEU A 163 -2.91 -20.38 -8.41
CA LEU A 163 -4.11 -20.24 -9.23
C LEU A 163 -3.87 -20.57 -10.71
N TYR A 164 -2.61 -20.52 -11.16
CA TYR A 164 -2.21 -20.82 -12.54
C TYR A 164 -1.80 -22.27 -12.77
N LYS A 165 -1.79 -23.11 -11.73
CA LYS A 165 -1.44 -24.54 -11.86
C LYS A 165 -2.65 -25.37 -12.29
N PHE A 166 -3.20 -25.10 -13.47
CA PHE A 166 -4.15 -25.97 -14.16
C PHE A 166 -3.96 -25.90 -15.68
#